data_AF-A0AAT9H8W4-F1
#
_entry.id   AF-A0AAT9H8W4-F1
#
_cell.length_a   1.000
_cell.length_b   1.000
_cell.length_c   1.000
_cell.angle_alpha   90.00
_cell.angle_beta   90.00
_cell.angle_gamma   90.00
#
_symmetry.space_group_name_H-M   'P 1'
#
loop_
_entity.id
_entity.type
_entity.pdbx_description
1 polymer ?
#
loop_
_entity_poly.entity_id
_entity_poly.type
_entity_poly.pdbx_seq_one_letter_code
_entity_poly.pdbx_strand_id
1 'polypeptide(L)'
;MHVTAKDLGTGKEQKMTVTGGSSLPKDEVDRMRQEAEKYAEEDHARREAAESRNQGEQLVYQTEKFLGDNEDKVPGDVKAEVEAAVAELKEKLKGEDSAEIRTATEKVAAVSQKLGQAMYADAQGAQAAGGPSAGAGEARADDDVVDAEIVDEDRKDGAA
;
A
#
# COMPACT_ATOMS: atom_id res chain seq x y z
N MET A 1 19.22 27.71 17.08
CA MET A 1 18.42 26.97 16.08
C MET A 1 16.96 27.06 16.51
N HIS A 2 16.02 27.23 15.58
CA HIS A 2 14.59 27.26 15.89
C HIS A 2 13.93 26.00 15.30
N VAL A 3 13.17 25.27 16.11
CA VAL A 3 12.38 24.11 15.68
C VAL A 3 10.91 24.50 15.82
N THR A 4 10.14 24.34 14.74
CA THR A 4 8.71 24.68 14.70
C THR A 4 7.93 23.48 14.22
N ALA A 5 6.89 23.09 14.96
CA ALA A 5 5.91 22.10 14.54
C ALA A 5 4.53 22.77 14.42
N LYS A 6 3.85 22.57 13.30
CA LYS A 6 2.52 23.14 13.01
C LYS A 6 1.54 22.02 12.73
N ASP A 7 0.41 22.06 13.42
CA ASP A 7 -0.75 21.24 13.04
C ASP A 7 -1.51 21.95 11.90
N LEU A 8 -1.60 21.30 10.75
CA LEU A 8 -2.27 21.85 9.56
C LEU A 8 -3.80 21.86 9.68
N GLY A 9 -4.40 21.07 10.58
CA GLY A 9 -5.85 21.03 10.79
C GLY A 9 -6.36 22.14 11.70
N THR A 10 -5.64 22.42 12.79
CA THR A 10 -6.03 23.47 13.76
C THR A 10 -5.30 24.80 13.56
N GLY A 11 -4.25 24.82 12.74
CA GLY A 11 -3.41 25.99 12.50
C GLY A 11 -2.53 26.40 13.68
N LYS A 12 -2.58 25.65 14.80
CA LYS A 12 -1.80 25.93 16.00
C LYS A 12 -0.34 25.56 15.77
N GLU A 13 0.54 26.46 16.19
CA GLU A 13 1.99 26.32 16.05
C GLU A 13 2.65 26.23 17.43
N GLN A 14 3.57 25.28 17.58
CA GLN A 14 4.46 25.18 18.72
C GLN A 14 5.88 25.45 18.25
N LYS A 15 6.54 26.42 18.89
CA LYS A 15 7.92 26.82 18.57
C LYS A 15 8.81 26.62 19.77
N MET A 16 9.95 25.96 19.56
CA MET A 16 10.98 25.81 20.56
C MET A 16 12.27 26.41 20.02
N THR A 17 12.86 27.33 20.78
CA THR A 17 14.13 27.95 20.41
C THR A 17 15.24 27.30 21.22
N VAL A 18 16.19 26.67 20.52
CA VAL A 18 17.40 26.15 21.11
C VAL A 18 18.43 27.29 21.17
N THR A 19 18.57 27.91 22.35
CA THR A 19 19.59 28.93 22.65
C THR A 19 20.84 28.31 23.28
N GLY A 20 22.02 28.66 22.76
CA GLY A 20 23.33 28.38 23.38
C GLY A 20 24.01 27.11 22.87
N GLY A 21 25.22 27.27 22.35
CA GLY A 21 25.99 26.23 21.70
C GLY A 21 26.53 25.19 22.67
N SER A 22 25.95 23.99 22.63
CA SER A 22 26.71 22.76 22.81
C SER A 22 27.32 22.41 21.45
N SER A 23 28.31 23.21 21.02
CA SER A 23 29.13 22.79 19.89
C SER A 23 30.04 21.70 20.41
N LEU A 24 29.81 20.47 19.97
CA LEU A 24 30.70 19.34 20.23
C LEU A 24 32.14 19.78 19.92
N PRO A 25 33.13 19.50 20.79
CA PRO A 25 34.52 19.76 20.49
C PRO A 25 34.94 19.01 19.21
N LYS A 26 35.88 19.56 18.44
CA LYS A 26 36.29 18.99 17.14
C LYS A 26 36.70 17.52 17.26
N ASP A 27 37.40 17.16 18.32
CA ASP A 27 37.84 15.78 18.58
C ASP A 27 36.65 14.82 18.76
N GLU A 28 35.55 15.30 19.33
CA GLU A 28 34.32 14.51 19.47
C GLU A 28 33.55 14.41 18.14
N VAL A 29 33.56 15.47 17.33
CA VAL A 29 33.01 15.44 15.97
C VAL A 29 33.75 14.44 15.09
N ASP A 30 35.07 14.43 15.13
CA ASP A 30 35.89 13.51 14.33
C ASP A 30 35.74 12.06 14.80
N ARG A 31 35.63 11.83 16.12
CA ARG A 31 35.28 10.51 16.67
C ARG A 31 33.90 10.05 16.20
N MET A 32 32.87 10.91 16.31
CA MET A 32 31.51 10.58 15.87
C MET A 32 31.44 10.29 14.36
N ARG A 33 32.27 10.95 13.54
CA ARG A 33 32.38 10.64 12.10
C ARG A 33 32.93 9.24 11.85
N GLN A 34 34.04 8.90 12.50
CA GLN A 34 34.65 7.56 12.35
C GLN A 34 33.72 6.46 12.88
N GLU A 35 33.02 6.72 13.99
CA GLU A 35 32.01 5.81 14.52
C GLU A 35 30.83 5.67 13.55
N ALA A 36 30.31 6.76 12.99
CA ALA A 36 29.21 6.70 12.01
C ALA A 36 29.61 5.90 10.75
N GLU A 37 30.83 6.05 10.26
CA GLU A 37 31.33 5.24 9.13
C GLU A 37 31.44 3.75 9.49
N LYS A 38 31.92 3.45 10.71
CA LYS A 38 32.07 2.07 11.19
C LYS A 38 30.72 1.36 11.38
N TYR A 39 29.70 2.08 11.84
CA TYR A 39 28.36 1.54 12.09
C TYR A 39 27.36 1.78 10.95
N ALA A 40 27.80 2.35 9.82
CA ALA A 40 26.92 2.70 8.71
C ALA A 40 26.06 1.52 8.22
N GLU A 41 26.65 0.33 8.11
CA GLU A 41 25.95 -0.90 7.69
C GLU A 41 24.95 -1.39 8.74
N GLU A 42 25.29 -1.30 10.04
CA GLU A 42 24.38 -1.70 11.13
C GLU A 42 23.18 -0.75 11.23
N ASP A 43 23.43 0.55 11.13
CA ASP A 43 22.39 1.57 11.12
C ASP A 43 21.51 1.48 9.87
N HIS A 44 22.08 1.11 8.72
CA HIS A 44 21.31 0.82 7.50
C HIS A 44 20.37 -0.35 7.72
N ALA A 45 20.87 -1.48 8.25
CA ALA A 45 20.04 -2.65 8.54
C ALA A 45 18.94 -2.34 9.56
N ARG A 46 19.25 -1.55 10.61
CA ARG A 46 18.25 -1.12 11.61
C ARG A 46 17.19 -0.20 10.99
N ARG A 47 17.59 0.71 10.09
CA ARG A 47 16.64 1.57 9.36
C ARG A 47 15.72 0.73 8.47
N GLU A 48 16.27 -0.18 7.70
CA GLU A 48 15.49 -1.08 6.83
C GLU A 48 14.50 -1.94 7.61
N ALA A 49 14.90 -2.43 8.78
CA ALA A 49 14.02 -3.16 9.70
C ALA A 49 12.84 -2.29 10.17
N ALA A 50 13.12 -1.04 10.56
CA ALA A 50 12.09 -0.10 10.99
C ALA A 50 11.15 0.29 9.82
N GLU A 51 11.69 0.54 8.63
CA GLU A 51 10.89 0.83 7.43
C GLU A 51 9.99 -0.33 7.06
N SER A 52 10.50 -1.56 7.09
CA SER A 52 9.71 -2.76 6.79
C SER A 52 8.56 -2.95 7.79
N ARG A 53 8.80 -2.67 9.07
CA ARG A 53 7.76 -2.70 10.12
C ARG A 53 6.70 -1.65 9.88
N ASN A 54 7.10 -0.41 9.61
CA ASN A 54 6.17 0.69 9.33
C ASN A 54 5.31 0.40 8.08
N GLN A 55 5.91 -0.16 7.03
CA GLN A 55 5.19 -0.58 5.83
C GLN A 55 4.17 -1.68 6.14
N GLY A 56 4.56 -2.70 6.90
CA GLY A 56 3.65 -3.77 7.34
C GLY A 56 2.48 -3.24 8.17
N GLU A 57 2.75 -2.39 9.17
CA GLU A 57 1.71 -1.77 10.02
C GLU A 57 0.74 -0.90 9.20
N GLN A 58 1.27 -0.11 8.28
CA GLN A 58 0.45 0.72 7.38
C GLN A 58 -0.44 -0.14 6.49
N LEU A 59 0.10 -1.24 5.94
CA LEU A 59 -0.66 -2.16 5.10
C LEU A 59 -1.76 -2.88 5.88
N VAL A 60 -1.48 -3.33 7.10
CA VAL A 60 -2.48 -3.90 8.01
C VAL A 60 -3.62 -2.91 8.22
N TYR A 61 -3.31 -1.68 8.62
CA TYR A 61 -4.33 -0.66 8.87
C TYR A 61 -5.20 -0.37 7.64
N GLN A 62 -4.56 -0.20 6.48
CA GLN A 62 -5.28 0.06 5.22
C GLN A 62 -6.19 -1.10 4.82
N THR A 63 -5.71 -2.33 4.98
CA THR A 63 -6.46 -3.54 4.60
C THR A 63 -7.63 -3.78 5.55
N GLU A 64 -7.44 -3.63 6.87
CA GLU A 64 -8.53 -3.75 7.85
C GLU A 64 -9.60 -2.68 7.64
N LYS A 65 -9.18 -1.44 7.38
CA LYS A 65 -10.11 -0.36 7.06
C LYS A 65 -10.90 -0.68 5.79
N PHE A 66 -10.23 -1.14 4.74
CA PHE A 66 -10.87 -1.48 3.48
C PHE A 66 -11.90 -2.61 3.64
N LEU A 67 -11.56 -3.66 4.39
CA LEU A 67 -12.49 -4.74 4.70
C LEU A 67 -13.71 -4.22 5.47
N GLY A 68 -13.49 -3.42 6.52
CA GLY A 68 -14.57 -2.82 7.31
C GLY A 68 -15.50 -1.89 6.51
N ASP A 69 -14.94 -1.12 5.57
CA ASP A 69 -15.72 -0.21 4.72
C ASP A 69 -16.49 -0.95 3.59
N ASN A 70 -16.14 -2.21 3.29
CA ASN A 70 -16.67 -2.97 2.15
C ASN A 70 -17.16 -4.38 2.50
N GLU A 71 -17.49 -4.66 3.76
CA GLU A 71 -17.83 -6.02 4.22
C GLU A 71 -18.93 -6.70 3.38
N ASP A 72 -19.90 -5.93 2.89
CA ASP A 72 -21.03 -6.42 2.09
C ASP A 72 -20.69 -6.72 0.62
N LYS A 73 -19.55 -6.21 0.13
CA LYS A 73 -19.12 -6.28 -1.28
C LYS A 73 -17.95 -7.24 -1.50
N VAL A 74 -17.40 -7.80 -0.42
CA VAL A 74 -16.25 -8.69 -0.48
C VAL A 74 -16.73 -10.15 -0.39
N PRO A 75 -16.34 -11.02 -1.33
CA PRO A 75 -16.61 -12.46 -1.23
C PRO A 75 -16.06 -13.05 0.07
N GLY A 76 -16.87 -13.86 0.77
CA GLY A 76 -16.52 -14.36 2.11
C GLY A 76 -15.28 -15.25 2.15
N ASP A 77 -15.01 -15.98 1.08
CA ASP A 77 -13.80 -16.77 0.85
C ASP A 77 -12.55 -15.88 0.74
N VAL A 78 -12.63 -14.81 -0.04
CA VAL A 78 -11.54 -13.82 -0.17
C VAL A 78 -11.35 -13.05 1.12
N LYS A 79 -12.43 -12.67 1.80
CA LYS A 79 -12.38 -12.01 3.13
C LYS A 79 -11.60 -12.86 4.13
N ALA A 80 -11.91 -14.15 4.23
CA ALA A 80 -11.23 -15.05 5.16
C ALA A 80 -9.74 -15.23 4.82
N GLU A 81 -9.37 -15.29 3.53
CA GLU A 81 -7.97 -15.36 3.09
C GLU A 81 -7.20 -14.09 3.51
N VAL A 82 -7.79 -12.91 3.31
CA VAL A 82 -7.19 -11.61 3.68
C VAL A 82 -7.05 -11.49 5.21
N GLU A 83 -8.10 -11.79 5.97
CA GLU A 83 -8.10 -11.71 7.43
C GLU A 83 -7.04 -12.62 8.05
N ALA A 84 -6.89 -13.85 7.52
CA ALA A 84 -5.84 -14.77 7.96
C ALA A 84 -4.44 -14.23 7.67
N ALA A 85 -4.21 -13.67 6.48
CA ALA A 85 -2.91 -13.08 6.12
C ALA A 85 -2.58 -11.84 6.96
N VAL A 86 -3.57 -10.99 7.23
CA VAL A 86 -3.42 -9.80 8.10
C VAL A 86 -3.14 -10.21 9.54
N ALA A 87 -3.80 -11.25 10.06
CA ALA A 87 -3.55 -11.77 11.40
C ALA A 87 -2.13 -12.36 11.53
N GLU A 88 -1.64 -13.06 10.50
CA GLU A 88 -0.27 -13.55 10.42
C GLU A 88 0.74 -12.40 10.45
N LEU A 89 0.54 -11.37 9.61
CA LEU A 89 1.40 -10.18 9.59
C LEU A 89 1.40 -9.46 10.96
N LYS A 90 0.26 -9.32 11.62
CA LYS A 90 0.16 -8.77 12.98
C LYS A 90 0.98 -9.57 13.99
N GLU A 91 0.98 -10.89 13.89
CA GLU A 91 1.78 -11.73 14.79
C GLU A 91 3.28 -11.55 14.51
N LYS A 92 3.68 -11.51 13.24
CA LYS A 92 5.09 -11.26 12.85
C LYS A 92 5.59 -9.87 13.26
N LEU A 93 4.73 -8.86 13.22
CA LEU A 93 5.05 -7.48 13.65
C LEU A 93 5.35 -7.37 15.15
N LYS A 94 4.91 -8.33 15.99
CA LYS A 94 5.29 -8.40 17.42
C LYS A 94 6.74 -8.85 17.62
N GLY A 95 7.34 -9.48 16.60
CA GLY A 95 8.73 -9.90 16.61
C GLY A 95 9.70 -8.82 16.11
N GLU A 96 10.94 -9.23 15.91
CA GLU A 96 12.02 -8.38 15.39
C GLU A 96 12.62 -8.91 14.08
N ASP A 97 12.08 -10.02 13.56
CA ASP A 97 12.56 -10.61 12.31
C ASP A 97 12.02 -9.84 11.09
N SER A 98 12.88 -9.00 10.53
CA SER A 98 12.54 -8.13 9.39
C SER A 98 12.32 -8.91 8.09
N ALA A 99 12.92 -10.10 7.95
CA ALA A 99 12.73 -10.94 6.77
C ALA A 99 11.34 -11.60 6.81
N GLU A 100 10.93 -12.07 7.98
CA GLU A 100 9.57 -12.59 8.18
C GLU A 100 8.51 -11.51 7.99
N ILE A 101 8.73 -10.30 8.53
CA ILE A 101 7.81 -9.16 8.35
C ILE A 101 7.69 -8.80 6.87
N ARG A 102 8.80 -8.73 6.11
CA ARG A 102 8.76 -8.47 4.66
C ARG A 102 7.96 -9.53 3.92
N THR A 103 8.24 -10.80 4.18
CA THR A 103 7.54 -11.93 3.54
C THR A 103 6.03 -11.90 3.83
N ALA A 104 5.65 -11.66 5.08
CA ALA A 104 4.24 -11.53 5.46
C ALA A 104 3.59 -10.28 4.84
N THR A 105 4.33 -9.19 4.69
CA THR A 105 3.86 -7.96 4.03
C THR A 105 3.60 -8.21 2.55
N GLU A 106 4.49 -8.90 1.85
CA GLU A 106 4.29 -9.30 0.44
C GLU A 106 3.08 -10.23 0.29
N LYS A 107 2.88 -11.16 1.22
CA LYS A 107 1.70 -12.04 1.24
C LYS A 107 0.41 -11.24 1.36
N VAL A 108 0.33 -10.30 2.32
CA VAL A 108 -0.84 -9.42 2.46
C VAL A 108 -1.03 -8.58 1.21
N ALA A 109 0.04 -8.02 0.63
CA ALA A 109 -0.06 -7.24 -0.61
C ALA A 109 -0.64 -8.06 -1.78
N ALA A 110 -0.19 -9.32 -1.96
CA ALA A 110 -0.69 -10.20 -3.00
C ALA A 110 -2.18 -10.56 -2.82
N VAL A 111 -2.60 -10.85 -1.59
CA VAL A 111 -4.01 -11.18 -1.31
C VAL A 111 -4.89 -9.92 -1.42
N SER A 112 -4.41 -8.75 -0.98
CA SER A 112 -5.09 -7.47 -1.15
C SER A 112 -5.25 -7.06 -2.62
N GLN A 113 -4.32 -7.46 -3.51
CA GLN A 113 -4.50 -7.29 -4.95
C GLN A 113 -5.65 -8.14 -5.51
N LYS A 114 -5.74 -9.42 -5.11
CA LYS A 114 -6.86 -10.29 -5.49
C LYS A 114 -8.20 -9.72 -5.01
N LEU A 115 -8.22 -9.19 -3.79
CA LEU A 115 -9.38 -8.52 -3.21
C LEU A 115 -9.83 -7.33 -4.06
N GLY A 116 -8.89 -6.47 -4.46
CA GLY A 116 -9.17 -5.34 -5.36
C GLY A 116 -9.71 -5.78 -6.73
N GLN A 117 -9.16 -6.86 -7.30
CA GLN A 117 -9.64 -7.44 -8.55
C GLN A 117 -11.06 -8.01 -8.44
N ALA A 118 -11.35 -8.76 -7.36
CA ALA A 118 -12.68 -9.32 -7.11
C ALA A 118 -13.74 -8.22 -6.96
N MET A 119 -13.41 -7.13 -6.26
CA MET A 119 -14.31 -5.99 -6.11
C MET A 119 -14.52 -5.19 -7.40
N TYR A 120 -13.50 -5.06 -8.25
CA TYR A 120 -13.63 -4.38 -9.54
C TYR A 120 -14.44 -5.20 -10.55
N ALA A 121 -14.27 -6.53 -10.54
CA ALA A 121 -15.08 -7.45 -11.33
C ALA A 121 -16.55 -7.42 -10.91
N ASP A 122 -16.83 -7.39 -9.60
CA ASP A 122 -18.20 -7.25 -9.08
C ASP A 122 -18.81 -5.89 -9.45
N ALA A 123 -18.03 -4.80 -9.41
CA ALA A 123 -18.48 -3.48 -9.83
C ALA A 123 -18.81 -3.41 -11.34
N GLN A 124 -18.04 -4.06 -12.21
CA GLN A 124 -18.36 -4.17 -13.64
C GLN A 124 -19.60 -5.05 -13.89
N GLY A 125 -19.75 -6.14 -13.13
CA GLY A 125 -20.96 -6.98 -13.17
C GLY A 125 -22.22 -6.24 -12.70
N ALA A 126 -22.11 -5.42 -11.65
CA ALA A 126 -23.19 -4.60 -11.13
C ALA A 126 -23.56 -3.44 -12.08
N GLN A 127 -22.60 -2.89 -12.83
CA GLN A 127 -22.87 -1.86 -13.84
C GLN A 127 -23.51 -2.43 -15.11
N ALA A 128 -23.26 -3.70 -15.44
CA ALA A 128 -23.99 -4.44 -16.47
C ALA A 128 -25.41 -4.87 -16.03
N ALA A 129 -25.65 -5.02 -14.72
CA ALA A 129 -26.98 -5.27 -14.15
C ALA A 129 -27.78 -3.97 -13.86
N GLY A 130 -27.15 -2.80 -14.05
CA GLY A 130 -27.62 -1.48 -13.68
C GLY A 130 -28.12 -0.62 -14.83
N GLY A 131 -28.94 -1.16 -15.75
CA GLY A 131 -29.86 -0.36 -16.55
C GLY A 131 -30.36 -1.02 -17.85
N PRO A 132 -31.61 -0.76 -18.32
CA PRO A 132 -32.72 -0.02 -17.71
C PRO A 132 -34.06 -0.80 -17.68
N SER A 133 -34.90 -0.49 -16.69
CA SER A 133 -36.36 -0.72 -16.73
C SER A 133 -37.02 0.57 -16.24
N ALA A 134 -37.94 1.27 -16.91
CA ALA A 134 -38.62 1.07 -18.19
C ALA A 134 -39.07 2.45 -18.70
N GLY A 135 -39.14 2.61 -20.02
CA GLY A 135 -39.78 3.74 -20.69
C GLY A 135 -39.92 3.43 -22.17
N ALA A 136 -41.14 3.10 -22.60
CA ALA A 136 -41.49 2.54 -23.90
C ALA A 136 -41.13 3.43 -25.11
N GLY A 137 -40.72 2.78 -26.22
CA GLY A 137 -40.67 3.38 -27.55
C GLY A 137 -39.78 2.60 -28.54
N GLU A 138 -40.40 1.85 -29.44
CA GLU A 138 -39.82 1.04 -30.54
C GLU A 138 -38.66 1.70 -31.32
N ALA A 139 -37.57 0.95 -31.57
CA ALA A 139 -37.20 0.40 -32.90
C ALA A 139 -35.69 0.10 -33.08
N ARG A 140 -35.41 -1.10 -33.62
CA ARG A 140 -34.23 -1.58 -34.39
C ARG A 140 -32.94 -2.01 -33.66
N ALA A 141 -32.81 -3.33 -33.56
CA ALA A 141 -31.78 -4.23 -34.11
C ALA A 141 -30.29 -3.81 -34.16
N ASP A 142 -29.46 -4.77 -33.69
CA ASP A 142 -28.02 -4.99 -33.91
C ASP A 142 -27.05 -3.89 -33.47
N ASP A 143 -26.25 -4.16 -32.43
CA ASP A 143 -24.86 -4.65 -32.60
C ASP A 143 -24.16 -4.75 -31.22
N ASP A 144 -23.89 -5.98 -30.79
CA ASP A 144 -23.03 -6.29 -29.64
C ASP A 144 -21.57 -5.98 -30.02
N VAL A 145 -21.11 -4.76 -29.73
CA VAL A 145 -19.68 -4.41 -29.86
C VAL A 145 -19.05 -4.39 -28.48
N VAL A 146 -18.61 -5.56 -28.03
CA VAL A 146 -17.57 -5.65 -27.00
C VAL A 146 -16.24 -5.69 -27.76
N ASP A 147 -15.61 -4.52 -27.85
CA ASP A 147 -14.30 -4.33 -28.48
C ASP A 147 -13.22 -4.98 -27.60
N ALA A 148 -13.03 -6.28 -27.81
CA ALA A 148 -12.02 -7.09 -27.17
C ALA A 148 -11.15 -7.75 -28.23
N GLU A 149 -10.19 -6.99 -28.76
CA GLU A 149 -8.92 -7.45 -29.32
C GLU A 149 -8.08 -6.17 -29.55
N ILE A 150 -6.87 -6.05 -29.02
CA ILE A 150 -5.67 -6.52 -29.73
C ILE A 150 -4.68 -7.08 -28.70
N VAL A 151 -4.50 -8.40 -28.75
CA VAL A 151 -3.22 -9.03 -28.45
C VAL A 151 -2.46 -9.05 -29.76
N ASP A 152 -1.50 -8.14 -29.92
CA ASP A 152 -0.55 -8.20 -31.03
C ASP A 152 0.37 -9.39 -30.80
N GLU A 153 0.05 -10.52 -31.43
CA GLU A 153 0.94 -11.66 -31.54
C GLU A 153 1.47 -11.73 -32.99
N ASP A 154 2.73 -11.33 -33.13
CA ASP A 154 3.56 -11.47 -34.32
C ASP A 154 3.36 -12.81 -35.03
N ARG A 155 2.89 -12.78 -36.28
CA ARG A 155 3.19 -13.85 -37.25
C ARG A 155 3.21 -13.34 -38.70
N LYS A 156 4.45 -13.32 -39.22
CA LYS A 156 4.89 -13.29 -40.62
C LYS A 156 3.88 -13.90 -41.63
N ASP A 157 3.73 -13.26 -42.79
CA ASP A 157 4.23 -13.77 -44.08
C ASP A 157 3.73 -12.93 -45.29
N GLY A 158 4.65 -12.61 -46.21
CA GLY A 158 4.43 -12.82 -47.65
C GLY A 158 3.71 -11.76 -48.51
N ALA A 159 4.53 -11.00 -49.26
CA ALA A 159 4.44 -10.78 -50.71
C ALA A 159 3.16 -10.19 -51.36
N ALA A 160 3.29 -8.99 -51.94
CA ALA A 160 3.38 -8.79 -53.40
C ALA A 160 3.68 -7.31 -53.71
#